data_AF-A0AA41HF28-F1
#
_entry.id   AF-A0AA41HF28-F1
#
_cell.length_a   1.000
_cell.length_b   1.000
_cell.length_c   1.000
_cell.angle_alpha   90.00
_cell.angle_beta   90.00
_cell.angle_gamma   90.00
#
_symmetry.space_group_name_H-M   'P 1'
#
loop_
_entity.id
_entity.type
_entity.pdbx_description
1 polymer ?
#
loop_
_entity_poly.entity_id
_entity_poly.type
_entity_poly.pdbx_seq_one_letter_code
_entity_poly.pdbx_strand_id
1 'polypeptide(L)'
;MTRQARNQRRSRLVRTLKFGLGLTLGLGLAAALALAYWVQQTWLGLPAVDSLAHYRPAQPLGIFSADGVLLGEYDAERRELVPLAVW
;
A
#
# COMPACT_ATOMS: atom_id res chain seq x y z
N MET A 1 -48.00 -29.74 -34.79
CA MET A 1 -46.53 -29.66 -34.72
C MET A 1 -46.06 -28.37 -34.02
N THR A 2 -46.24 -28.20 -32.70
CA THR A 2 -45.96 -26.90 -32.01
C THR A 2 -45.18 -26.97 -30.68
N ARG A 3 -44.72 -28.15 -30.22
CA ARG A 3 -43.97 -28.26 -28.94
C ARG A 3 -42.48 -27.93 -29.02
N GLN A 4 -41.87 -28.04 -30.20
CA GLN A 4 -40.41 -27.94 -30.37
C GLN A 4 -39.85 -26.52 -30.16
N ALA A 5 -40.57 -25.48 -30.57
CA ALA A 5 -40.09 -24.10 -30.53
C ALA A 5 -39.90 -23.55 -29.11
N ARG A 6 -40.71 -23.99 -28.13
CA ARG A 6 -40.61 -23.56 -26.72
C ARG A 6 -39.37 -24.15 -26.03
N ASN A 7 -39.01 -25.39 -26.37
CA ASN A 7 -37.86 -26.07 -25.77
C ASN A 7 -36.52 -25.48 -26.25
N GLN A 8 -36.46 -25.08 -27.52
CA GLN A 8 -35.27 -24.45 -28.11
C GLN A 8 -34.96 -23.08 -27.49
N ARG A 9 -35.97 -22.24 -27.23
CA ARG A 9 -35.79 -20.94 -26.54
C ARG A 9 -35.34 -21.10 -25.08
N ARG A 10 -35.91 -22.07 -24.35
CA ARG A 10 -35.53 -22.34 -22.96
C ARG A 10 -34.07 -22.82 -22.85
N SER A 11 -33.62 -23.66 -23.78
CA SER A 11 -32.24 -24.14 -23.85
C SER A 11 -31.22 -23.01 -24.08
N ARG A 12 -31.50 -22.09 -25.02
CA ARG A 12 -30.62 -20.94 -25.28
C ARG A 12 -30.54 -20.00 -24.07
N LEU A 13 -31.67 -19.73 -23.42
CA LEU A 13 -31.75 -18.81 -22.30
C LEU A 13 -31.04 -19.35 -21.04
N VAL A 14 -31.17 -20.65 -20.77
CA VAL A 14 -30.42 -21.31 -19.68
C VAL A 14 -28.92 -21.33 -19.99
N ARG A 15 -28.53 -21.52 -21.26
CA ARG A 15 -27.12 -21.48 -21.68
C ARG A 15 -26.52 -20.08 -21.53
N THR A 16 -27.22 -19.02 -21.92
CA THR A 16 -26.74 -17.64 -21.72
C THR A 16 -26.68 -17.27 -20.24
N LEU A 17 -27.66 -17.69 -19.41
CA LEU A 17 -27.59 -17.45 -17.97
C LEU A 17 -26.38 -18.16 -17.33
N LYS A 18 -26.15 -19.43 -17.67
CA LYS A 18 -24.98 -20.18 -17.16
C LYS A 18 -23.67 -19.53 -17.58
N PHE A 19 -23.60 -19.04 -18.81
CA PHE A 19 -22.42 -18.33 -19.31
C PHE A 19 -22.21 -17.00 -18.59
N GLY A 20 -23.26 -16.19 -18.42
CA GLY A 20 -23.21 -14.94 -17.69
C GLY A 20 -22.75 -15.14 -16.24
N LEU A 21 -23.32 -16.13 -15.55
CA LEU A 21 -22.95 -16.45 -14.17
C LEU A 21 -21.48 -16.89 -14.05
N GLY A 22 -21.02 -17.75 -14.97
CA GLY A 22 -19.62 -18.17 -15.01
C GLY A 22 -18.67 -17.00 -15.28
N LEU A 23 -19.05 -16.10 -16.17
CA LEU A 23 -18.25 -14.91 -16.51
C LEU A 23 -18.16 -13.93 -15.34
N THR A 24 -19.26 -13.69 -14.61
CA THR A 24 -19.24 -12.84 -13.42
C THR A 24 -18.41 -13.43 -12.29
N LEU A 25 -18.50 -14.73 -12.06
CA LEU A 25 -17.70 -15.42 -11.04
C LEU A 25 -16.21 -15.41 -11.40
N GLY A 26 -15.88 -15.68 -12.66
CA GLY A 26 -14.51 -15.65 -13.16
C GLY A 26 -13.88 -14.27 -13.06
N LEU A 27 -14.60 -13.21 -13.49
CA LEU A 27 -14.14 -11.83 -13.36
C LEU A 27 -13.98 -11.41 -11.90
N GLY A 28 -14.93 -11.78 -11.03
CA GLY A 28 -14.84 -11.49 -9.60
C GLY A 28 -13.60 -12.11 -8.97
N LEU A 29 -13.32 -13.39 -9.26
CA LEU A 29 -12.14 -14.08 -8.77
C LEU A 29 -10.85 -13.46 -9.30
N ALA A 30 -10.79 -13.15 -10.60
CA ALA A 30 -9.62 -12.53 -11.22
C ALA A 30 -9.32 -11.15 -10.62
N ALA A 31 -10.35 -10.32 -10.40
CA ALA A 31 -10.22 -9.02 -9.78
C ALA A 31 -9.73 -9.13 -8.32
N ALA A 32 -10.27 -10.08 -7.55
CA ALA A 32 -9.85 -10.32 -6.18
C ALA A 32 -8.36 -10.75 -6.10
N LEU A 33 -7.92 -11.63 -6.98
CA LEU A 33 -6.51 -12.06 -7.06
C LEU A 33 -5.59 -10.90 -7.44
N ALA A 34 -6.00 -10.07 -8.42
CA ALA A 34 -5.22 -8.90 -8.81
C ALA A 34 -5.08 -7.89 -7.67
N LEU A 35 -6.16 -7.64 -6.91
CA LEU A 35 -6.15 -6.80 -5.72
C LEU A 35 -5.24 -7.35 -4.62
N ALA A 36 -5.35 -8.65 -4.32
CA ALA A 36 -4.51 -9.29 -3.32
C ALA A 36 -3.02 -9.17 -3.68
N TYR A 37 -2.68 -9.41 -4.95
CA TYR A 37 -1.32 -9.25 -5.45
C TYR A 37 -0.82 -7.80 -5.34
N TRP A 38 -1.66 -6.82 -5.70
CA TRP A 38 -1.31 -5.41 -5.60
C TRP A 38 -1.08 -4.96 -4.15
N VAL A 39 -1.92 -5.43 -3.22
CA VAL A 39 -1.74 -5.19 -1.78
C VAL A 39 -0.45 -5.84 -1.28
N GLN A 40 -0.16 -7.08 -1.66
CA GLN A 40 1.08 -7.73 -1.26
C GLN A 40 2.31 -6.92 -1.70
N GLN A 41 2.33 -6.42 -2.92
CA GLN A 41 3.44 -5.63 -3.46
C GLN A 41 3.60 -4.28 -2.75
N THR A 42 2.49 -3.60 -2.45
CA THR A 42 2.53 -2.30 -1.76
C THR A 42 2.97 -2.45 -0.32
N TRP A 43 2.41 -3.39 0.44
CA TRP A 43 2.68 -3.52 1.88
C TRP A 43 4.05 -4.14 2.21
N LEU A 44 4.54 -5.08 1.41
CA LEU A 44 5.85 -5.72 1.65
C LEU A 44 7.01 -4.99 0.95
N GLY A 45 6.73 -4.17 -0.06
CA GLY A 45 7.74 -3.41 -0.80
C GLY A 45 8.13 -2.08 -0.14
N LEU A 46 7.43 -1.67 0.91
CA LEU A 46 7.77 -0.45 1.66
C LEU A 46 9.02 -0.71 2.50
N PRO A 47 10.09 0.10 2.34
CA PRO A 47 11.24 0.03 3.23
C PRO A 47 10.78 0.33 4.67
N ALA A 48 11.32 -0.43 5.63
CA ALA A 48 10.97 -0.27 7.05
C ALA A 48 11.26 1.16 7.53
N VAL A 49 10.22 1.88 7.93
CA VAL A 49 10.30 3.25 8.46
C VAL A 49 10.73 3.30 9.94
N ASP A 50 10.97 2.14 10.56
CA ASP A 50 11.42 2.04 11.96
C ASP A 50 12.73 2.79 12.22
N SER A 51 13.58 2.92 11.20
CA SER A 51 14.84 3.67 11.26
C SER A 51 14.65 5.19 11.29
N LEU A 52 13.55 5.70 10.73
CA LEU A 52 13.18 7.12 10.78
C LEU A 52 12.45 7.47 12.08
N ALA A 53 11.68 6.52 12.64
CA ALA A 53 10.97 6.70 13.91
C ALA A 53 11.91 6.86 15.11
N HIS A 54 13.13 6.33 15.03
CA HIS A 54 14.15 6.40 16.09
C HIS A 54 15.36 7.25 15.70
N TYR A 55 15.22 8.18 14.75
CA TYR A 55 16.29 9.12 14.42
C TYR A 55 16.60 10.02 15.62
N ARG A 56 17.72 9.77 16.29
CA ARG A 56 18.25 10.65 17.33
C ARG A 56 19.21 11.62 16.65
N PRO A 57 18.87 12.93 16.55
CA PRO A 57 19.81 13.91 16.02
C PRO A 57 21.10 13.89 16.86
N ALA A 58 22.23 14.13 16.22
CA ALA A 58 23.50 14.25 16.93
C ALA A 58 23.39 15.37 17.98
N GLN A 59 23.89 15.13 19.19
CA GLN A 59 23.96 16.19 20.18
C GLN A 59 25.03 17.20 19.73
N PRO A 60 24.74 18.51 19.78
CA PRO A 60 25.69 19.52 19.32
C PRO A 60 26.96 19.44 20.15
N LEU A 61 28.10 19.63 19.48
CA LEU A 61 29.39 19.61 20.17
C LEU A 61 29.58 20.96 20.89
N GLY A 62 29.60 20.94 22.22
CA GLY A 62 29.93 22.13 23.01
C GLY A 62 31.44 22.39 23.00
N ILE A 63 31.85 23.60 22.62
CA ILE A 63 33.23 24.08 22.71
C ILE A 63 33.37 24.82 24.04
N PHE A 64 34.23 24.35 24.93
CA PHE A 64 34.46 24.94 26.25
C PHE A 64 35.84 25.61 26.33
N SER A 65 35.92 26.72 27.08
CA SER A 65 37.18 27.33 27.52
C SER A 65 37.91 26.43 28.52
N ALA A 66 39.20 26.69 28.77
CA ALA A 66 39.99 25.99 29.79
C ALA A 66 39.37 26.12 31.20
N ASP A 67 38.66 27.22 31.46
CA ASP A 67 37.93 27.47 32.71
C ASP A 67 36.53 26.83 32.75
N GLY A 68 36.17 26.03 31.74
CA GLY A 68 34.87 25.33 31.67
C GLY A 68 33.70 26.18 31.18
N VAL A 69 33.93 27.40 30.68
CA VAL A 69 32.88 28.27 30.12
C VAL A 69 32.54 27.84 28.69
N LEU A 70 31.25 27.65 28.39
CA LEU A 70 30.76 27.34 27.03
C LEU A 70 31.01 28.54 26.10
N LEU A 71 31.84 28.35 25.07
CA LEU A 71 32.21 29.36 24.07
C LEU A 71 31.33 29.30 22.82
N GLY A 72 30.71 28.15 22.55
CA GLY A 72 29.78 27.97 21.45
C GLY A 72 29.42 26.50 21.23
N GLU A 73 28.31 26.26 20.56
CA GLU A 73 27.86 24.93 20.14
C GLU A 73 28.07 24.77 18.64
N TYR A 74 28.79 23.72 18.22
CA TYR A 74 28.99 23.37 16.83
C TYR A 74 28.11 22.17 16.47
N ASP A 75 27.11 22.42 15.65
CA ASP A 75 26.31 21.38 15.02
C ASP A 75 26.81 21.19 13.57
N ALA A 76 27.44 20.04 13.31
CA ALA A 76 28.05 19.75 12.01
C ALA A 76 27.00 19.55 10.91
N GLU A 77 25.76 19.26 11.29
CA GLU A 77 24.68 18.92 10.39
C GLU A 77 23.44 19.71 10.81
N ARG A 78 23.28 20.94 10.29
CA ARG A 78 22.08 21.77 10.46
C ARG A 78 20.86 21.09 9.79
N ARG A 79 20.37 19.99 10.38
CA ARG A 79 19.18 19.28 9.94
C ARG A 79 18.10 19.47 10.98
N GLU A 80 17.12 20.28 10.65
CA GLU A 80 15.90 20.37 11.45
C GLU A 80 15.04 19.13 11.19
N LEU A 81 14.57 18.51 12.27
CA LEU A 81 13.57 17.44 12.22
C LEU A 81 12.25 18.01 11.69
N VAL A 82 11.91 17.71 10.43
CA VAL A 82 10.57 17.99 9.89
C VAL A 82 9.67 16.81 10.22
N PRO A 83 8.65 16.96 11.09
CA PRO A 83 7.72 15.87 11.39
C PRO A 83 6.94 15.50 10.12
N LEU A 84 6.81 14.18 9.89
CA LEU A 84 5.98 13.67 8.79
C LEU A 84 4.51 13.99 9.12
N ALA A 85 3.90 14.89 8.33
CA ALA A 85 2.46 15.13 8.39
C ALA A 85 1.75 13.91 7.80
N VAL A 86 1.20 13.07 8.67
CA VAL A 86 0.24 12.04 8.27
C VAL A 86 -1.12 12.75 8.20
N TRP A 87 -1.63 12.91 6.98
CA TRP A 87 -2.95 13.49 6.69
C TRP A 87 -4.07 12.51 7.02
#